data_AF-A0A9D6F3Y1-F1
#
_entry.id   AF-A0A9D6F3Y1-F1
#
_cell.length_a   1.000
_cell.length_b   1.000
_cell.length_c   1.000
_cell.angle_alpha   90.00
_cell.angle_beta   90.00
_cell.angle_gamma   90.00
#
_symmetry.space_group_name_H-M   'P 1'
#
loop_
_entity.id
_entity.type
_entity.pdbx_description
1 polymer ?
#
loop_
_entity_poly.entity_id
_entity_poly.type
_entity_poly.pdbx_seq_one_letter_code
_entity_poly.pdbx_strand_id
1 'polypeptide(L)' 'MFPLLPETSDIFPAWKALVGTLGVIGKQVHDARLVAVCHTHKVTHLLTCNIAQFTTLCQIGQGVTVVDPASV' A
#
# COMPACT_ATOMS: atom_id res chain seq x y z
N MET A 1 20.22 1.00 -8.78
CA MET A 1 20.11 1.34 -7.34
C MET A 1 18.69 1.81 -7.08
N PHE A 2 18.02 1.30 -6.05
CA PHE A 2 16.65 1.70 -5.70
C PHE A 2 16.68 2.68 -4.52
N PRO A 3 16.00 3.84 -4.60
CA PRO A 3 15.95 4.79 -3.49
C PRO A 3 15.13 4.20 -2.34
N LEU A 4 15.62 4.39 -1.11
CA LEU A 4 14.87 4.05 0.09
C LEU A 4 13.97 5.24 0.46
N LEU A 5 12.67 4.99 0.57
CA LEU A 5 11.71 6.00 1.01
C LEU A 5 11.77 6.12 2.54
N PRO A 6 11.84 7.36 3.08
CA PRO A 6 11.89 7.56 4.52
C PRO A 6 10.53 7.29 5.17
N GLU A 7 10.56 6.81 6.40
CA GLU A 7 9.37 6.78 7.26
C GLU A 7 9.07 8.20 7.75
N THR A 8 7.93 8.77 7.37
CA THR A 8 7.47 10.10 7.78
C THR A 8 6.27 10.02 8.71
N SER A 9 6.04 11.08 9.49
CA SER A 9 4.90 11.15 10.42
C SER A 9 3.54 11.04 9.73
N ASP A 10 3.46 11.34 8.42
CA ASP A 10 2.23 11.34 7.64
C ASP A 10 1.75 9.91 7.28
N ILE A 11 2.64 8.91 7.37
CA ILE A 11 2.31 7.51 7.05
C ILE A 11 1.33 6.92 8.07
N PHE A 12 1.52 7.20 9.36
CA PHE A 12 0.67 6.67 10.41
C PHE A 12 -0.81 7.10 10.28
N PRO A 13 -1.16 8.40 10.11
CA PRO A 13 -2.55 8.80 9.93
C PRO A 13 -3.14 8.24 8.63
N ALA A 14 -2.36 8.18 7.53
CA ALA A 14 -2.82 7.56 6.28
C ALA A 14 -3.13 6.06 6.46
N TRP A 15 -2.25 5.33 7.13
CA TRP A 15 -2.44 3.92 7.45
C TRP A 15 -3.65 3.71 8.37
N LYS A 16 -3.79 4.52 9.42
CA LYS A 16 -4.90 4.42 10.38
C LYS A 16 -6.25 4.65 9.69
N ALA A 17 -6.32 5.62 8.78
CA ALA A 17 -7.51 5.86 7.96
C ALA A 17 -7.81 4.67 7.04
N LEU A 18 -6.79 4.10 6.40
CA LEU A 18 -6.94 2.97 5.49
C LEU A 18 -7.47 1.72 6.21
N VAL A 19 -6.83 1.32 7.32
CA VAL A 19 -7.27 0.13 8.09
C VAL A 19 -8.65 0.31 8.69
N GLY A 20 -8.98 1.53 9.14
CA GLY A 20 -10.31 1.85 9.68
C GLY A 20 -11.40 1.80 8.60
N THR A 21 -11.12 2.32 7.40
CA THR A 21 -12.09 2.39 6.30
C THR A 21 -12.35 1.01 5.69
N LEU A 22 -11.30 0.18 5.53
CA LEU A 22 -11.41 -1.17 4.98
C LEU A 22 -11.74 -2.24 6.03
N GLY A 23 -11.78 -1.90 7.33
CA GLY A 23 -11.97 -2.87 8.40
C GLY A 23 -10.86 -3.93 8.47
N VAL A 24 -9.62 -3.56 8.10
CA VAL A 24 -8.48 -4.49 8.05
C VAL A 24 -8.04 -4.84 9.47
N ILE A 25 -7.95 -6.13 9.76
CA ILE A 25 -7.57 -6.65 11.08
C ILE A 25 -6.50 -7.74 10.97
N GLY A 26 -5.77 -7.97 12.07
CA GLY A 26 -4.77 -9.02 12.18
C GLY A 26 -3.60 -8.82 11.21
N LYS A 27 -3.15 -9.90 10.56
CA LYS A 27 -1.93 -9.92 9.74
C LYS A 27 -1.96 -8.91 8.57
N GLN A 28 -3.13 -8.67 7.99
CA GLN A 28 -3.27 -7.81 6.81
C GLN A 28 -3.00 -6.32 7.11
N VAL A 29 -2.99 -5.95 8.40
CA VAL A 29 -2.70 -4.59 8.86
C VAL A 29 -1.28 -4.14 8.51
N HIS A 30 -0.34 -5.09 8.40
CA HIS A 30 1.02 -4.80 7.96
C HIS A 30 1.08 -4.47 6.46
N ASP A 31 0.35 -5.20 5.63
CA ASP A 31 0.29 -4.95 4.18
C ASP A 31 -0.40 -3.62 3.86
N ALA A 32 -1.42 -3.27 4.65
CA ALA A 32 -2.04 -1.94 4.62
C ALA A 32 -1.05 -0.80 4.87
N ARG A 33 0.03 -1.03 5.63
CA ARG A 33 1.07 -0.02 5.86
C ARG A 33 1.86 0.26 4.58
N LEU A 34 2.15 -0.76 3.78
CA LEU A 34 2.83 -0.57 2.50
C LEU A 34 1.99 0.30 1.55
N VAL A 35 0.68 0.11 1.51
CA VAL A 35 -0.22 0.95 0.71
C VAL A 35 -0.23 2.40 1.20
N ALA A 36 -0.21 2.63 2.53
CA ALA A 36 -0.11 3.96 3.09
C ALA A 36 1.22 4.67 2.75
N VAL A 37 2.33 3.92 2.74
CA VAL A 37 3.63 4.41 2.25
C VAL A 37 3.52 4.82 0.78
N CYS A 38 2.91 3.97 -0.05
CA CYS A 38 2.72 4.28 -1.47
C CYS A 38 1.92 5.57 -1.67
N HIS A 39 0.82 5.76 -0.95
CA HIS A 39 0.03 6.99 -1.03
C HIS A 39 0.82 8.22 -0.57
N THR A 40 1.54 8.12 0.56
CA THR A 40 2.29 9.24 1.13
C THR A 40 3.44 9.69 0.21
N HIS A 41 4.14 8.73 -0.40
CA HIS A 41 5.27 8.98 -1.28
C HIS A 41 4.90 9.05 -2.77
N LYS A 42 3.61 9.02 -3.11
CA LYS A 42 3.10 9.05 -4.49
C LYS A 42 3.67 7.95 -5.39
N VAL A 43 3.88 6.77 -4.83
CA VAL A 43 4.22 5.56 -5.59
C VAL A 43 2.97 5.09 -6.31
N THR A 44 3.02 5.03 -7.64
CA THR A 44 1.84 4.71 -8.46
C THR A 44 1.76 3.24 -8.86
N HIS A 45 2.81 2.46 -8.66
CA HIS A 45 2.86 1.04 -9.05
C HIS A 45 3.45 0.21 -7.91
N LEU A 46 2.75 -0.86 -7.54
CA LEU A 46 3.19 -1.82 -6.54
C LEU A 46 3.38 -3.18 -7.21
N LEU A 47 4.63 -3.58 -7.37
CA LEU A 47 5.01 -4.90 -7.86
C LEU A 47 4.89 -5.93 -6.72
N THR A 48 4.06 -6.96 -6.87
CA THR A 48 3.85 -7.96 -5.80
C THR A 48 3.37 -9.31 -6.34
N CYS A 49 3.81 -10.42 -5.73
CA CYS A 49 3.25 -11.74 -6.03
C CYS A 49 1.88 -11.98 -5.38
N ASN A 50 1.44 -11.08 -4.48
CA ASN A 50 0.17 -11.21 -3.74
C ASN A 50 -0.88 -10.23 -4.29
N ILE A 51 -1.19 -10.39 -5.58
CA ILE A 51 -2.05 -9.47 -6.34
C ILE A 51 -3.40 -9.28 -5.65
N ALA A 52 -4.09 -10.36 -5.32
CA ALA A 52 -5.47 -10.31 -4.81
C ALA A 52 -5.60 -9.46 -3.54
N GLN A 53 -4.68 -9.62 -2.59
CA GLN A 53 -4.73 -8.86 -1.34
C GLN A 53 -4.46 -7.37 -1.56
N PHE A 54 -3.43 -7.03 -2.34
CA PHE A 54 -3.08 -5.63 -2.59
C PHE A 54 -4.09 -4.93 -3.49
N THR A 55 -4.76 -5.63 -4.40
CA THR A 55 -5.87 -5.06 -5.19
C THR A 55 -6.98 -4.56 -4.27
N THR A 56 -7.35 -5.33 -3.24
CA THR A 56 -8.35 -4.90 -2.24
C THR A 56 -7.85 -3.73 -1.40
N LEU A 57 -6.60 -3.78 -0.92
CA LEU A 57 -6.05 -2.72 -0.08
C LEU A 57 -5.87 -1.38 -0.82
N CYS A 58 -5.57 -1.43 -2.12
CA CYS A 58 -5.42 -0.25 -2.97
C CYS A 58 -6.75 0.30 -3.51
N GLN A 59 -7.92 -0.29 -3.15
CA GLN A 59 -9.22 0.22 -3.59
C GLN A 59 -9.52 1.63 -3.06
N ILE A 60 -8.96 1.99 -1.91
CA ILE A 60 -9.20 3.29 -1.28
C ILE A 60 -7.91 4.09 -1.17
N GLY A 61 -7.92 5.28 -1.75
CA GLY A 61 -6.75 6.12 -1.93
C GLY A 61 -6.40 6.30 -3.42
N GLN A 62 -5.45 7.17 -3.71
CA GLN A 62 -5.11 7.50 -5.10
C GLN A 62 -4.09 6.54 -5.68
N GLY A 63 -4.48 5.86 -6.76
CA GLY A 63 -3.62 5.64 -7.92
C GLY A 63 -2.49 4.61 -7.81
N VAL A 64 -2.60 3.62 -6.91
CA VAL A 64 -1.65 2.49 -6.87
C VAL A 64 -2.14 1.35 -7.76
N THR A 65 -1.50 1.18 -8.90
CA THR A 65 -1.69 0.02 -9.79
C THR A 65 -0.90 -1.17 -9.26
N VAL A 66 -1.57 -2.29 -9.03
CA VAL A 66 -0.91 -3.54 -8.64
C VAL A 66 -0.38 -4.24 -9.89
N VAL A 67 0.91 -4.60 -9.88
CA VAL A 67 1.61 -5.22 -11.02
C VAL A 67 2.08 -6.61 -10.63
N ASP A 68 1.85 -7.58 -11.52
CA ASP A 68 2.34 -8.95 -11.38
C ASP A 68 3.77 -9.08 -11.93
N PRO A 69 4.74 -9.54 -11.13
CA PRO A 69 6.08 -9.88 -11.62
C PRO A 69 6.12 -10.81 -12.82
N ALA A 70 5.13 -11.67 -13.02
CA ALA A 70 5.07 -12.56 -14.18
C ALA A 70 4.62 -11.86 -15.47
N SER A 71 4.18 -10.60 -15.39
CA SER A 71 3.66 -9.81 -16.52
C SER A 71 4.65 -8.76 -17.07
N VAL A 72 5.87 -8.71 -16.52
CA VAL A 72 6.93 -7.76 -16.88
C VAL A 72 8.16 -8.42 -17.49
#